data_AF-A0A938AUA7-F1
#
_entry.id   AF-A0A938AUA7-F1
#
_cell.length_a   1.000
_cell.length_b   1.000
_cell.length_c   1.000
_cell.angle_alpha   90.00
_cell.angle_beta   90.00
_cell.angle_gamma   90.00
#
_symmetry.space_group_name_H-M   'P 1'
#
loop_
_entity.id
_entity.type
_entity.pdbx_description
1 polymer ?
#
loop_
_entity_poly.entity_id
_entity_poly.type
_entity_poly.pdbx_seq_one_letter_code
_entity_poly.pdbx_strand_id
1 'polypeptide(L)'
;MRPAQAYPTGLDVDLDVFSGPFDLLVTLVLREEIDLWEVSVARLIGDYVVHLADAGDFDLDTTSQFLVHVATLLEMKSRLLLSLPGDDDVAEVEAEEAGEELLAALVRYTQFRRAAEALAGLWTRHAGRIARQAGLPACYSCPPSPGRRMPPAALAEAM
;
A
#
# COMPACT_ATOMS: atom_id res chain seq x y z
N MET A 1 -39.00 -29.81 11.90
CA MET A 1 -37.65 -29.90 11.31
C MET A 1 -37.43 -28.65 10.49
N ARG A 2 -36.69 -27.66 11.03
CA ARG A 2 -36.43 -26.37 10.34
C ARG A 2 -35.38 -26.60 9.24
N PRO A 3 -35.53 -26.05 8.02
CA PRO A 3 -34.47 -26.12 7.03
C PRO A 3 -33.26 -25.31 7.50
N ALA A 4 -32.06 -25.87 7.29
CA ALA A 4 -30.79 -25.19 7.52
C ALA A 4 -30.71 -23.97 6.59
N GLN A 5 -30.47 -22.80 7.18
CA GLN A 5 -30.35 -21.54 6.47
C GLN A 5 -29.02 -21.56 5.70
N ALA A 6 -29.09 -21.56 4.37
CA ALA A 6 -27.92 -21.46 3.51
C ALA A 6 -27.32 -20.05 3.67
N TYR A 7 -26.08 -19.98 4.13
CA TYR A 7 -25.31 -18.75 4.12
C TYR A 7 -24.98 -18.39 2.66
N PRO A 8 -25.12 -17.12 2.26
CA PRO A 8 -24.71 -16.69 0.94
C PRO A 8 -23.21 -16.91 0.79
N THR A 9 -22.85 -17.93 0.00
CA THR A 9 -21.50 -18.20 -0.50
C THR A 9 -21.31 -17.40 -1.77
N GLY A 10 -21.12 -16.10 -1.60
CA GLY A 10 -21.01 -15.18 -2.71
C GLY A 10 -20.80 -13.76 -2.22
N LEU A 11 -19.64 -13.52 -1.62
CA LEU A 11 -19.02 -12.20 -1.72
C LEU A 11 -18.31 -12.20 -3.07
N ASP A 12 -18.86 -11.45 -4.02
CA ASP A 12 -18.22 -11.14 -5.28
C ASP A 12 -17.05 -10.21 -4.97
N VAL A 13 -15.89 -10.79 -4.69
CA VAL A 13 -14.65 -10.05 -4.45
C VAL A 13 -14.04 -9.83 -5.82
N ASP A 14 -14.15 -8.61 -6.32
CA ASP A 14 -13.48 -8.17 -7.54
C ASP A 14 -11.96 -8.24 -7.28
N LEU A 15 -11.33 -9.35 -7.69
CA LEU A 15 -9.91 -9.67 -7.46
C LEU A 15 -8.97 -8.95 -8.44
N ASP A 16 -9.44 -7.90 -9.09
CA ASP A 16 -8.62 -7.11 -10.00
C ASP A 16 -7.66 -6.24 -9.19
N VAL A 17 -6.39 -6.66 -9.17
CA VAL A 17 -5.19 -5.87 -8.82
C VAL A 17 -4.80 -5.82 -7.33
N PHE A 18 -4.53 -6.98 -6.71
CA PHE A 18 -3.72 -7.01 -5.47
C PHE A 18 -2.23 -7.00 -5.82
N SER A 19 -1.52 -5.98 -5.34
CA SER A 19 -0.07 -5.84 -5.57
C SER A 19 0.75 -6.45 -4.43
N GLY A 20 0.30 -7.58 -3.87
CA GLY A 20 0.99 -8.32 -2.81
C GLY A 20 0.12 -8.71 -1.59
N PRO A 21 0.67 -9.48 -0.63
CA PRO A 21 -0.05 -10.12 0.47
C PRO A 21 -0.55 -9.15 1.54
N PHE A 22 0.13 -8.01 1.70
CA PHE A 22 -0.35 -6.92 2.55
C PHE A 22 -1.65 -6.31 2.04
N ASP A 23 -1.87 -6.31 0.73
CA ASP A 23 -3.08 -5.74 0.15
C ASP A 23 -4.32 -6.59 0.46
N LEU A 24 -4.15 -7.92 0.50
CA LEU A 24 -5.18 -8.85 0.93
C LEU A 24 -5.57 -8.60 2.41
N LEU A 25 -4.57 -8.55 3.30
CA LEU A 25 -4.79 -8.27 4.72
C LEU A 25 -5.43 -6.90 4.96
N VAL A 26 -4.94 -5.87 4.25
CA VAL A 26 -5.51 -4.52 4.29
C VAL A 26 -6.95 -4.51 3.81
N THR A 27 -7.28 -5.25 2.77
CA THR A 27 -8.66 -5.29 2.26
C THR A 27 -9.58 -5.98 3.27
N LEU A 28 -9.17 -7.10 3.85
CA LEU A 28 -9.97 -7.78 4.86
C LEU A 28 -10.13 -6.99 6.17
N VAL A 29 -9.08 -6.31 6.64
CA VAL A 29 -9.12 -5.59 7.93
C VAL A 29 -9.65 -4.16 7.77
N LEU A 30 -9.16 -3.41 6.78
CA LEU A 30 -9.46 -1.98 6.65
C LEU A 30 -10.61 -1.64 5.69
N ARG A 31 -10.92 -2.50 4.69
CA ARG A 31 -12.09 -2.27 3.80
C ARG A 31 -13.35 -2.96 4.30
N GLU A 32 -13.24 -4.17 4.84
CA GLU A 32 -14.40 -4.88 5.41
C GLU A 32 -14.71 -4.46 6.87
N GLU A 33 -13.92 -3.54 7.46
CA GLU A 33 -14.03 -3.07 8.86
C GLU A 33 -14.04 -4.22 9.88
N ILE A 34 -13.31 -5.30 9.59
CA ILE A 34 -13.20 -6.47 10.44
C ILE A 34 -12.05 -6.26 11.44
N ASP A 35 -12.30 -6.56 12.71
CA ASP A 35 -11.26 -6.58 13.72
C ASP A 35 -10.20 -7.65 13.40
N LEU A 36 -8.92 -7.35 13.57
CA LEU A 36 -7.80 -8.29 13.43
C LEU A 36 -8.03 -9.60 14.21
N TRP A 37 -8.68 -9.51 15.37
CA TRP A 37 -9.03 -10.68 16.19
C TRP A 37 -10.08 -11.57 15.52
N GLU A 38 -11.00 -10.99 14.77
CA GLU A 38 -12.09 -11.69 14.08
C GLU A 38 -11.68 -12.26 12.72
N VAL A 39 -10.54 -11.83 12.16
CA VAL A 39 -10.03 -12.33 10.88
C VAL A 39 -9.83 -13.85 10.91
N SER A 40 -10.57 -14.58 10.07
CA SER A 40 -10.37 -16.03 9.91
C SER A 40 -9.09 -16.30 9.12
N VAL A 41 -8.08 -16.86 9.80
CA VAL A 41 -6.81 -17.25 9.17
C VAL A 41 -7.04 -18.27 8.05
N ALA A 42 -8.03 -19.16 8.20
CA ALA A 42 -8.39 -20.13 7.17
C ALA A 42 -8.98 -19.45 5.92
N ARG A 43 -9.84 -18.43 6.09
CA ARG A 43 -10.36 -17.62 4.98
C ARG A 43 -9.22 -16.90 4.28
N LEU A 44 -8.35 -16.23 5.04
CA LEU A 44 -7.18 -15.52 4.52
C LEU A 44 -6.28 -16.40 3.66
N ILE A 45 -5.95 -17.61 4.13
CA ILE A 45 -5.13 -18.56 3.36
C ILE A 45 -5.88 -19.01 2.11
N GLY A 46 -7.18 -19.28 2.21
CA GLY A 46 -8.01 -19.65 1.06
C GLY A 46 -8.00 -18.59 -0.03
N ASP A 47 -8.28 -17.34 0.34
CA ASP A 47 -8.32 -16.19 -0.57
C ASP A 47 -6.92 -15.97 -1.20
N TYR A 48 -5.84 -16.13 -0.44
CA TYR A 48 -4.48 -16.02 -0.94
C TYR A 48 -4.10 -17.11 -1.95
N VAL A 49 -4.52 -18.36 -1.70
CA VAL A 49 -4.27 -19.49 -2.62
C VAL A 49 -5.03 -19.30 -3.93
N VAL A 50 -6.27 -18.80 -3.87
CA VAL A 50 -7.04 -18.45 -5.08
C VAL A 50 -6.30 -17.38 -5.89
N HIS A 51 -5.87 -16.30 -5.23
CA HIS A 51 -5.09 -15.24 -5.89
C HIS A 51 -3.80 -15.77 -6.54
N LEU A 52 -3.09 -16.68 -5.86
CA LEU A 52 -1.87 -17.31 -6.39
C LEU A 52 -2.14 -18.17 -7.63
N ALA A 53 -3.29 -18.84 -7.69
CA ALA A 53 -3.69 -19.62 -8.84
C ALA A 53 -3.98 -18.73 -10.06
N ASP A 54 -4.58 -17.56 -9.85
CA ASP A 54 -4.93 -16.61 -10.91
C ASP A 54 -3.72 -15.79 -11.42
N ALA A 55 -2.74 -15.52 -10.56
CA ALA A 55 -1.55 -14.74 -10.89
C ALA A 55 -0.61 -15.44 -11.90
N GLY A 56 -0.67 -16.76 -12.03
CA GLY A 56 0.09 -17.56 -13.00
C GLY A 56 1.61 -17.62 -12.80
N ASP A 57 2.19 -16.74 -11.98
CA ASP A 57 3.61 -16.71 -11.62
C ASP A 57 3.79 -16.73 -10.09
N PHE A 58 4.71 -17.57 -9.61
CA PHE A 58 4.90 -17.82 -8.19
C PHE A 58 6.08 -17.00 -7.66
N ASP A 59 5.78 -15.91 -6.94
CA ASP A 59 6.80 -15.11 -6.26
C ASP A 59 7.06 -15.63 -4.84
N LEU A 60 8.22 -16.26 -4.65
CA LEU A 60 8.66 -16.84 -3.38
C LEU A 60 8.87 -15.78 -2.29
N ASP A 61 9.39 -14.60 -2.64
CA ASP A 61 9.69 -13.54 -1.66
C ASP A 61 8.40 -12.98 -1.08
N THR A 62 7.45 -12.68 -1.95
CA THR A 62 6.11 -12.20 -1.61
C THR A 62 5.35 -13.26 -0.80
N THR A 63 5.42 -14.53 -1.19
CA THR A 63 4.79 -15.63 -0.45
C THR A 63 5.39 -15.82 0.94
N SER A 64 6.71 -15.68 1.07
CA SER A 64 7.39 -15.81 2.36
C SER A 64 6.96 -14.73 3.34
N GLN A 65 6.79 -13.48 2.87
CA GLN A 65 6.29 -12.38 3.70
C GLN A 65 4.85 -12.65 4.18
N PHE A 66 3.98 -13.14 3.30
CA PHE A 66 2.63 -13.55 3.69
C PHE A 66 2.64 -14.55 4.84
N LEU A 67 3.46 -15.60 4.71
CA LEU A 67 3.55 -16.67 5.71
C LEU A 67 4.00 -16.14 7.08
N VAL A 68 4.88 -15.14 7.13
CA VAL A 68 5.27 -14.49 8.40
C VAL A 68 4.05 -13.86 9.06
N HIS A 69 3.22 -13.12 8.33
CA HIS A 69 2.02 -12.48 8.89
C HIS A 69 0.96 -13.49 9.33
N VAL A 70 0.75 -14.54 8.54
CA VAL A 70 -0.14 -15.65 8.92
C VAL A 70 0.37 -16.32 10.18
N ALA A 71 1.68 -16.56 10.30
CA ALA A 71 2.27 -17.14 11.49
C ALA A 71 2.07 -16.25 12.72
N THR A 72 2.25 -14.93 12.60
CA THR A 72 1.96 -13.98 13.69
C THR A 72 0.50 -14.04 14.15
N LEU A 73 -0.45 -14.04 13.21
CA LEU A 73 -1.88 -14.16 13.53
C LEU A 73 -2.20 -15.49 14.24
N LEU A 74 -1.56 -16.57 13.79
CA LEU A 74 -1.79 -17.91 14.32
C LEU A 74 -1.16 -18.05 15.71
N GLU A 75 0.02 -17.47 15.93
CA GLU A 75 0.67 -17.38 17.23
C GLU A 75 -0.18 -16.60 18.24
N MET A 76 -0.62 -15.40 17.86
CA MET A 76 -1.49 -14.54 18.68
C MET A 76 -2.77 -15.27 19.11
N LYS A 77 -3.45 -15.93 18.16
CA LYS A 77 -4.66 -16.72 18.44
C LYS A 77 -4.38 -17.96 19.26
N SER A 78 -3.27 -18.65 18.98
CA SER A 78 -2.88 -19.86 19.70
C SER A 78 -2.60 -19.55 21.17
N ARG A 79 -1.88 -18.46 21.47
CA ARG A 79 -1.60 -18.05 22.84
C ARG A 79 -2.89 -17.80 23.61
N LEU A 80 -3.80 -17.00 23.05
CA LEU A 80 -5.09 -16.68 23.67
C LEU A 80 -5.96 -17.93 23.92
N LEU A 81 -5.90 -18.94 23.05
CA LEU A 81 -6.66 -20.19 23.21
C LEU A 81 -6.02 -21.19 24.18
N LEU A 82 -4.72 -21.11 24.42
CA LEU A 82 -3.94 -22.08 25.20
C LEU A 82 -3.46 -21.55 26.56
N SER A 83 -3.84 -20.32 26.94
CA SER A 83 -3.53 -19.76 28.26
C SER A 83 -4.02 -20.70 29.37
N LEU A 84 -3.11 -21.11 30.26
CA LEU A 84 -3.45 -21.92 31.43
C LEU A 84 -3.99 -21.02 32.54
N PRO A 85 -4.92 -21.52 33.38
CA PRO A 85 -5.45 -20.73 34.49
C PRO A 85 -4.33 -20.26 35.42
N GLY A 86 -4.02 -18.97 35.41
CA GLY A 86 -2.98 -18.34 36.23
C GLY A 86 -1.86 -17.61 35.48
N ASP A 87 -1.68 -17.83 34.17
CA ASP A 87 -0.75 -17.07 33.30
C ASP A 87 -1.50 -16.15 32.30
N ASP A 88 -2.81 -16.02 32.47
CA ASP A 88 -3.71 -15.35 31.53
C ASP A 88 -3.31 -13.88 31.29
N ASP A 89 -2.96 -13.14 32.34
CA ASP A 89 -2.62 -11.71 32.23
C ASP A 89 -1.38 -11.44 31.36
N VAL A 90 -0.37 -12.31 31.41
CA VAL A 90 0.88 -12.11 30.65
C VAL A 90 0.69 -12.55 29.20
N ALA A 91 0.04 -13.69 28.98
CA ALA A 91 -0.22 -14.21 27.64
C ALA A 91 -1.16 -13.30 26.84
N GLU A 92 -2.14 -12.67 27.50
CA GLU A 92 -3.06 -11.72 26.89
C GLU A 92 -2.36 -10.43 26.47
N VAL A 93 -1.51 -9.86 27.33
CA VAL A 93 -0.72 -8.66 27.01
C VAL A 93 0.23 -8.90 25.83
N GLU A 94 0.97 -10.01 25.81
CA GLU A 94 1.88 -10.31 24.70
C GLU A 94 1.14 -10.52 23.37
N ALA A 95 -0.06 -11.13 23.42
CA ALA A 95 -0.89 -11.30 22.24
C ALA A 95 -1.43 -9.95 21.73
N GLU A 96 -1.87 -9.07 22.62
CA GLU A 96 -2.29 -7.70 22.27
C GLU A 96 -1.14 -6.92 21.61
N GLU A 97 0.06 -6.92 22.20
CA GLU A 97 1.23 -6.23 21.64
C GLU A 97 1.57 -6.71 20.22
N ALA A 98 1.52 -8.03 19.98
CA ALA A 98 1.75 -8.60 18.64
C ALA A 98 0.68 -8.16 17.63
N GLY A 99 -0.59 -8.08 18.06
CA GLY A 99 -1.69 -7.57 17.27
C GLY A 99 -1.54 -6.09 16.91
N GLU A 100 -1.14 -5.27 17.88
CA GLU A 100 -0.86 -3.84 17.68
C GLU A 100 0.30 -3.61 16.71
N GLU A 101 1.38 -4.39 16.82
CA GLU A 101 2.52 -4.31 15.90
C GLU A 101 2.09 -4.63 14.46
N LEU A 102 1.28 -5.68 14.28
CA LEU A 102 0.75 -6.06 12.98
C LEU A 102 -0.16 -4.96 12.42
N LEU A 103 -1.07 -4.42 13.22
CA LEU A 103 -1.94 -3.31 12.81
C LEU A 103 -1.13 -2.08 12.39
N ALA A 104 -0.10 -1.73 13.15
CA ALA A 104 0.80 -0.61 12.81
C ALA A 104 1.54 -0.86 11.49
N ALA A 105 1.92 -2.09 11.18
CA ALA A 105 2.49 -2.46 9.89
C ALA A 105 1.48 -2.28 8.74
N LEU A 106 0.23 -2.74 8.91
CA LEU A 106 -0.84 -2.57 7.93
C LEU A 106 -1.11 -1.09 7.65
N VAL A 107 -1.23 -0.27 8.70
CA VAL A 107 -1.44 1.18 8.57
C VAL A 107 -0.29 1.84 7.82
N ARG A 108 0.97 1.53 8.17
CA ARG A 108 2.14 2.05 7.44
C ARG A 108 2.09 1.69 5.97
N TYR A 109 1.80 0.44 5.64
CA TYR A 109 1.67 0.00 4.25
C TYR A 109 0.63 0.84 3.49
N THR A 110 -0.57 1.06 4.06
CA THR A 110 -1.60 1.88 3.39
C THR A 110 -1.16 3.32 3.16
N GLN A 111 -0.41 3.92 4.09
CA GLN A 111 0.12 5.27 3.93
C GLN A 111 1.13 5.34 2.77
N PHE A 112 2.07 4.38 2.72
CA PHE A 112 3.05 4.32 1.64
C PHE A 112 2.42 4.01 0.29
N ARG A 113 1.42 3.13 0.24
CA ARG A 113 0.68 2.84 -0.99
C ARG A 113 -0.01 4.09 -1.53
N ARG A 114 -0.73 4.82 -0.69
CA ARG A 114 -1.37 6.10 -1.07
C ARG A 114 -0.35 7.13 -1.56
N ALA A 115 0.81 7.21 -0.90
CA ALA A 115 1.89 8.08 -1.34
C ALA A 115 2.42 7.65 -2.72
N ALA A 116 2.64 6.36 -2.94
CA ALA A 116 3.09 5.81 -4.22
C ALA A 116 2.09 6.10 -5.35
N GLU A 117 0.79 5.92 -5.10
CA GLU A 117 -0.28 6.27 -6.05
C GLU A 117 -0.29 7.76 -6.39
N ALA A 118 -0.16 8.62 -5.37
CA ALA A 118 -0.07 10.06 -5.57
C ALA A 118 1.17 10.46 -6.40
N LEU A 119 2.32 9.83 -6.12
CA LEU A 119 3.55 10.01 -6.90
C LEU A 119 3.39 9.52 -8.34
N ALA A 120 2.76 8.37 -8.56
CA ALA A 120 2.50 7.85 -9.90
C ALA A 120 1.59 8.80 -10.70
N GLY A 121 0.57 9.37 -10.05
CA GLY A 121 -0.27 10.42 -10.65
C GLY A 121 0.50 11.70 -10.97
N LEU A 122 1.42 12.13 -10.11
CA LEU A 122 2.32 13.26 -10.40
C LEU A 122 3.27 12.93 -11.56
N TRP A 123 3.88 11.75 -11.57
CA TRP A 123 4.75 11.29 -12.64
C TRP A 123 4.04 11.37 -13.98
N THR A 124 2.85 10.78 -14.08
CA THR A 124 2.04 10.77 -15.31
C THR A 124 1.72 12.19 -15.79
N ARG A 125 1.34 13.09 -14.86
CA ARG A 125 1.06 14.51 -15.19
C ARG A 125 2.30 15.29 -15.65
N HIS A 126 3.48 14.91 -15.17
CA HIS A 126 4.73 15.64 -15.43
C HIS A 126 5.66 14.94 -16.43
N ALA A 127 5.31 13.74 -16.92
CA ALA A 127 6.16 12.93 -17.79
C ALA A 127 6.60 13.67 -19.07
N GLY A 128 5.78 14.59 -19.58
CA GLY A 128 6.11 15.43 -20.74
C GLY A 128 6.90 16.71 -20.42
N ARG A 129 7.18 17.01 -19.14
CA ARG A 129 7.93 18.20 -18.75
C ARG A 129 9.42 17.89 -18.71
N ILE A 130 10.16 18.43 -19.68
CA ILE A 130 11.60 18.26 -19.76
C ILE A 130 12.27 19.56 -19.33
N ALA A 131 13.07 19.49 -18.27
CA ALA A 131 13.92 20.62 -17.88
C ALA A 131 15.04 20.80 -18.92
N ARG A 132 15.32 22.05 -19.29
CA ARG A 132 16.45 22.35 -20.18
C ARG A 132 17.74 21.92 -19.47
N GLN A 133 18.46 20.94 -20.05
CA GLN A 133 19.73 20.46 -19.47
C GLN A 133 20.88 21.45 -19.66
N ALA A 134 20.79 22.32 -20.67
CA ALA A 134 21.73 23.42 -20.85
C ALA A 134 21.30 24.64 -20.03
N GLY A 135 22.27 25.28 -19.34
CA GLY A 135 22.05 26.59 -18.73
C GLY A 135 21.74 27.67 -19.77
N LEU A 136 21.41 28.89 -19.30
CA LEU A 136 21.41 30.04 -20.21
C LEU A 136 22.80 30.15 -20.86
N PRO A 137 22.91 30.25 -22.19
CA PRO A 137 24.19 30.52 -22.84
C PRO A 137 24.83 31.76 -22.23
N ALA A 138 26.16 31.81 -22.10
CA ALA A 138 26.88 32.90 -21.44
C ALA A 138 26.59 34.29 -22.06
N CYS A 139 26.22 34.34 -23.35
CA CYS A 139 25.79 35.58 -24.00
C CYS A 139 24.46 36.14 -23.47
N TYR A 140 23.66 35.34 -22.76
CA TYR A 140 22.41 35.73 -22.12
C TYR A 140 22.50 35.73 -20.58
N SER A 141 23.63 35.33 -19.98
CA SER A 141 23.82 35.38 -18.52
C SER A 141 24.20 36.76 -18.00
N CYS A 142 24.43 37.73 -18.90
CA CYS A 142 24.71 39.11 -18.52
C CYS A 142 23.38 39.80 -18.14
N PRO A 143 23.25 40.36 -16.94
CA PRO A 143 22.07 41.16 -16.60
C PRO A 143 21.95 42.32 -17.61
N PRO A 144 20.72 42.71 -18.02
CA PRO A 144 20.54 43.84 -18.90
C PRO A 144 21.24 45.06 -18.28
N SER A 145 22.11 45.71 -19.05
CA SER A 145 22.88 46.85 -18.56
C SER A 145 21.90 47.93 -18.09
N PRO A 146 21.91 48.34 -16.80
CA PRO A 146 21.01 49.38 -16.33
C PRO A 146 21.31 50.66 -17.12
N GLY A 147 20.33 51.12 -17.90
CA GLY A 147 20.43 52.36 -18.69
C GLY A 147 20.47 52.19 -20.22
N ARG A 148 20.51 50.95 -20.76
CA ARG A 148 20.45 50.76 -22.22
C ARG A 148 19.01 50.89 -22.73
N ARG A 149 18.58 52.12 -23.05
CA ARG A 149 17.34 52.34 -23.83
C ARG A 149 17.66 52.14 -25.30
N MET A 150 17.03 51.17 -25.97
CA MET A 150 17.06 51.11 -27.43
C MET A 150 16.03 52.11 -27.97
N PRO A 151 16.42 53.06 -28.84
CA PRO A 151 15.46 53.94 -29.47
C PRO A 151 14.53 53.11 -30.38
N PRO A 152 13.23 53.43 -30.46
CA PRO A 152 12.24 52.61 -31.16
C PRO A 152 12.57 52.42 -32.65
N ALA A 153 13.24 53.39 -33.28
CA ALA A 153 13.71 53.28 -34.67
C ALA A 153 14.75 52.15 -34.86
N ALA A 154 15.63 51.93 -33.88
CA ALA A 154 16.67 50.89 -33.96
C ALA A 154 16.11 49.47 -33.78
N LEU A 155 14.90 49.33 -33.21
CA LEU A 155 14.21 48.04 -33.12
C LEU A 155 13.57 47.66 -34.47
N ALA A 156 13.07 48.65 -35.20
CA ALA A 156 12.41 48.46 -36.49
C ALA A 156 13.37 48.09 -37.62
N GLU A 157 14.64 48.50 -37.54
CA GLU A 157 15.68 48.12 -38.53
C GLU A 157 16.31 46.73 -38.27
N ALA A 158 16.10 46.16 -37.08
CA ALA A 158 16.67 44.88 -36.67
C ALA A 158 15.72 43.69 -36.87
N MET A 159 14.46 43.95 -37.23
CA MET A 159 13.45 42.95 -37.63
C MET A 159 13.30 42.93 -39.15
#